data_AF-A0A7S2FGP0-F1
#
_entry.id   AF-A0A7S2FGP0-F1
#
_cell.length_a   1.000
_cell.length_b   1.000
_cell.length_c   1.000
_cell.angle_alpha   90.00
_cell.angle_beta   90.00
_cell.angle_gamma   90.00
#
_symmetry.space_group_name_H-M   'P 1'
#
loop_
_entity.id
_entity.type
_entity.pdbx_description
1 polymer ?
#
loop_
_entity_poly.entity_id
_entity_poly.type
_entity_poly.pdbx_seq_one_letter_code
_entity_poly.pdbx_strand_id
1 'polypeptide(L)'
;MRNTPTLMGAKTYGPHYRSLIDFQVMHVRAAGGRGSDKIHDGLGFMSQHIAMTSEFELAMQSVSPFITIPYWDYTIDSINIETHYRNASNFFDSCELFSPGWFGRTSKTAHTVVEGRMGYLDIPHDYNFTVRSAYGFLRAPWNINPSRYITRYHSMCGVDQVNQIFSNTKEDLSWPSCASHFKMANSDTMSSWYEWAWNISYLPHGPIHAWIGGIGGDCANFDDMYDAGWITDDQLLRIKHNAFIFLKDGWHDFIIETPTYCSADSASASECKWVCADDVSNNSKAQALLREYGAIRGDHPHFEEIARKVFCETAWWPGDHFEAASPSEASFWPMHPTLDRLLQYKDMAIPFKNEDWVISDESTYCRFPAGTTDCKGHHAYDLTFFKTAMKDMSGQYKSKHWTNEEVRNAALPVTSTYMLPYVYNSFEWNHCKEVGIDFMSLVSA
;
A
#
# COMPACT_ATOMS: atom_id res chain seq x y z
N MET A 1 -2.82 22.25 -3.96
CA MET A 1 -2.27 20.95 -4.39
C MET A 1 -3.17 20.20 -5.38
N ARG A 2 -4.45 19.90 -5.09
CA ARG A 2 -5.30 19.11 -6.02
C ARG A 2 -5.80 19.86 -7.26
N ASN A 3 -6.30 21.09 -7.07
CA ASN A 3 -7.01 21.82 -8.13
C ASN A 3 -6.11 22.72 -8.99
N THR A 4 -4.82 22.83 -8.66
CA THR A 4 -3.88 23.68 -9.38
C THR A 4 -2.92 22.79 -10.17
N PRO A 5 -2.98 22.79 -11.52
CA PRO A 5 -2.08 22.01 -12.37
C PRO A 5 -0.61 22.35 -12.12
N THR A 6 0.28 21.37 -12.28
CA THR A 6 1.71 21.51 -11.98
C THR A 6 2.36 22.70 -12.67
N LEU A 7 2.14 22.88 -13.98
CA LEU A 7 2.72 24.01 -14.71
C LEU A 7 2.26 25.37 -14.17
N MET A 8 0.99 25.48 -13.77
CA MET A 8 0.44 26.71 -13.20
C MET A 8 0.95 26.94 -11.78
N GLY A 9 0.96 25.90 -10.95
CA GLY A 9 1.42 26.00 -9.58
C GLY A 9 2.92 26.23 -9.49
N ALA A 10 3.74 25.65 -10.39
CA ALA A 10 5.17 25.93 -10.45
C ALA A 10 5.47 27.40 -10.76
N LYS A 11 4.66 28.04 -11.62
CA LYS A 11 4.76 29.49 -11.90
C LYS A 11 4.31 30.36 -10.71
N THR A 12 3.37 29.86 -9.91
CA THR A 12 2.72 30.64 -8.84
C THR A 12 3.44 30.49 -7.50
N TYR A 13 3.85 29.27 -7.16
CA TYR A 13 4.36 28.87 -5.85
C TYR A 13 5.86 28.51 -5.89
N GLY A 14 6.46 28.43 -7.08
CA GLY A 14 7.88 28.16 -7.25
C GLY A 14 8.17 26.76 -7.80
N PRO A 15 9.44 26.49 -8.16
CA PRO A 15 9.83 25.37 -9.01
C PRO A 15 9.63 23.99 -8.38
N HIS A 16 9.47 23.91 -7.06
CA HIS A 16 9.23 22.65 -6.34
C HIS A 16 7.73 22.27 -6.27
N TYR A 17 6.82 23.14 -6.70
CA TYR A 17 5.40 22.81 -6.71
C TYR A 17 5.11 21.67 -7.70
N ARG A 18 4.34 20.68 -7.23
CA ARG A 18 3.76 19.60 -8.03
C ARG A 18 2.31 19.34 -7.61
N SER A 19 1.43 19.12 -8.58
CA SER A 19 0.02 18.82 -8.29
C SER A 19 -0.11 17.45 -7.62
N LEU A 20 -1.16 17.26 -6.81
CA LEU A 20 -1.44 15.95 -6.20
C LEU A 20 -1.66 14.86 -7.27
N ILE A 21 -2.24 15.24 -8.42
CA ILE A 21 -2.51 14.32 -9.54
C ILE A 21 -1.21 13.76 -10.10
N ASP A 22 -0.14 14.53 -10.16
CA ASP A 22 1.15 14.03 -10.67
C ASP A 22 1.70 12.91 -9.79
N PHE A 23 1.56 13.02 -8.47
CA PHE A 23 1.95 11.97 -7.53
C PHE A 23 1.12 10.70 -7.71
N GLN A 24 -0.20 10.85 -7.87
CA GLN A 24 -1.11 9.74 -8.15
C GLN A 24 -0.75 9.06 -9.48
N VAL A 25 -0.48 9.84 -10.53
CA VAL A 25 -0.10 9.32 -11.86
C VAL A 25 1.21 8.54 -11.77
N MET A 26 2.19 9.05 -11.03
CA MET A 26 3.48 8.37 -10.87
C MET A 26 3.31 7.06 -10.09
N HIS A 27 2.58 7.07 -8.98
CA HIS A 27 2.38 5.87 -8.16
C HIS A 27 1.58 4.79 -8.92
N VAL A 28 0.46 5.15 -9.56
CA VAL A 28 -0.33 4.21 -10.38
C VAL A 28 0.50 3.65 -11.54
N ARG A 29 1.35 4.46 -12.17
CA ARG A 29 2.24 3.96 -13.25
C ARG A 29 3.33 3.01 -12.75
N ALA A 30 3.84 3.25 -11.54
CA ALA A 30 4.93 2.47 -10.97
C ALA A 30 4.46 1.13 -10.41
N ALA A 31 3.30 1.10 -9.77
CA ALA A 31 2.72 -0.10 -9.16
C ALA A 31 1.73 -0.82 -10.10
N GLY A 32 0.91 -0.07 -10.85
CA GLY A 32 -0.17 -0.62 -11.69
C GLY A 32 0.23 -1.16 -13.06
N GLY A 33 1.49 -0.98 -13.47
CA GLY A 33 1.97 -1.41 -14.78
C GLY A 33 1.97 -2.93 -14.95
N ARG A 34 1.72 -3.45 -16.17
CA ARG A 34 1.63 -4.91 -16.41
C ARG A 34 2.89 -5.68 -16.01
N GLY A 35 4.07 -5.17 -16.35
CA GLY A 35 5.33 -5.93 -16.25
C GLY A 35 5.87 -6.20 -14.85
N SER A 36 5.60 -5.33 -13.88
CA SER A 36 5.96 -5.50 -12.47
C SER A 36 5.50 -4.32 -11.62
N ASP A 37 5.38 -4.54 -10.32
CA ASP A 37 5.36 -3.47 -9.31
C ASP A 37 6.80 -3.01 -9.03
N LYS A 38 7.06 -1.71 -9.22
CA LYS A 38 8.39 -1.10 -9.11
C LYS A 38 8.62 -0.33 -7.81
N ILE A 39 7.60 -0.23 -6.96
CA ILE A 39 7.63 0.59 -5.75
C ILE A 39 7.08 -0.15 -4.52
N HIS A 40 6.53 -1.35 -4.68
CA HIS A 40 6.17 -2.31 -3.61
C HIS A 40 6.74 -3.70 -3.88
N ASP A 41 6.54 -4.62 -2.93
CA ASP A 41 6.95 -6.03 -3.03
C ASP A 41 8.44 -6.25 -3.32
N GLY A 42 9.30 -5.39 -2.76
CA GLY A 42 10.74 -5.49 -2.92
C GLY A 42 11.55 -4.48 -2.09
N LEU A 43 12.87 -4.62 -2.14
CA LEU A 43 13.82 -3.87 -1.32
C LEU A 43 13.83 -2.36 -1.59
N GLY A 44 13.29 -1.92 -2.73
CA GLY A 44 13.14 -0.51 -3.08
C GLY A 44 12.00 0.20 -2.36
N PHE A 45 11.06 -0.54 -1.77
CA PHE A 45 9.81 -0.01 -1.20
C PHE A 45 10.03 1.25 -0.35
N MET A 46 10.91 1.14 0.65
CA MET A 46 11.12 2.21 1.63
C MET A 46 11.71 3.47 0.98
N SER A 47 12.75 3.30 0.16
CA SER A 47 13.42 4.40 -0.54
C SER A 47 12.48 5.10 -1.52
N GLN A 48 11.64 4.36 -2.24
CA GLN A 48 10.67 4.93 -3.18
C GLN A 48 9.62 5.79 -2.46
N HIS A 49 9.13 5.34 -1.30
CA HIS A 49 8.14 6.08 -0.50
C HIS A 49 8.73 7.27 0.26
N ILE A 50 9.98 7.20 0.73
CA ILE A 50 10.71 8.36 1.28
C ILE A 50 10.88 9.42 0.20
N ALA A 51 11.31 9.02 -0.99
CA ALA A 51 11.48 9.92 -2.14
C ALA A 51 10.17 10.64 -2.48
N MET A 52 9.06 9.88 -2.56
CA MET A 52 7.73 10.42 -2.81
C MET A 52 7.26 11.38 -1.71
N THR A 53 7.43 11.02 -0.44
CA THR A 53 7.04 11.83 0.73
C THR A 53 7.83 13.13 0.79
N SER A 54 9.15 13.06 0.60
CA SER A 54 10.06 14.22 0.56
C SER A 54 9.66 15.20 -0.55
N GLU A 55 9.38 14.71 -1.76
CA GLU A 55 8.94 15.55 -2.87
C GLU A 55 7.54 16.14 -2.62
N PHE A 56 6.62 15.39 -1.99
CA PHE A 56 5.29 15.92 -1.63
C PHE A 56 5.38 17.03 -0.59
N GLU A 57 6.26 16.90 0.40
CA GLU A 57 6.45 17.93 1.40
C GLU A 57 6.99 19.21 0.79
N LEU A 58 8.02 19.13 -0.06
CA LEU A 58 8.55 20.31 -0.77
C LEU A 58 7.50 20.96 -1.68
N ALA A 59 6.64 20.16 -2.30
CA ALA A 59 5.53 20.66 -3.09
C ALA A 59 4.52 21.44 -2.23
N MET A 60 4.24 20.98 -1.00
CA MET A 60 3.41 21.72 -0.04
C MET A 60 4.13 22.98 0.49
N GLN A 61 5.42 22.89 0.80
CA GLN A 61 6.23 24.00 1.30
C GLN A 61 6.40 25.13 0.28
N SER A 62 6.34 24.80 -1.01
CA SER A 62 6.25 25.80 -2.09
C SER A 62 5.02 26.70 -1.94
N VAL A 63 3.90 26.16 -1.45
CA VAL A 63 2.68 26.93 -1.19
C VAL A 63 2.76 27.63 0.16
N SER A 64 3.24 26.93 1.20
CA SER A 64 3.39 27.48 2.55
C SER A 64 4.60 26.84 3.25
N PRO A 65 5.69 27.60 3.49
CA PRO A 65 6.98 27.05 3.93
C PRO A 65 6.97 26.47 5.36
N PHE A 66 5.90 26.67 6.12
CA PHE A 66 5.75 26.16 7.49
C PHE A 66 4.98 24.85 7.59
N ILE A 67 4.50 24.31 6.46
CA ILE A 67 3.75 23.05 6.44
C ILE A 67 4.74 21.89 6.35
N THR A 68 4.50 20.86 7.16
CA THR A 68 5.17 19.56 7.08
C THR A 68 4.14 18.45 6.93
N ILE A 69 4.55 17.30 6.39
CA ILE A 69 3.70 16.10 6.43
C ILE A 69 3.77 15.53 7.85
N PRO A 70 2.64 15.40 8.57
CA PRO A 70 2.66 14.76 9.88
C PRO A 70 2.88 13.26 9.73
N TYR A 71 3.33 12.59 10.78
CA TYR A 71 3.25 11.13 10.86
C TYR A 71 1.96 10.71 11.60
N TRP A 72 1.41 9.57 11.23
CA TRP A 72 0.28 8.93 11.89
C TRP A 72 0.76 7.67 12.62
N ASP A 73 0.86 7.76 13.95
CA ASP A 73 1.23 6.62 14.78
C ASP A 73 0.04 5.68 15.01
N TYR A 74 -0.11 4.71 14.10
CA TYR A 74 -1.17 3.70 14.17
C TYR A 74 -0.91 2.61 15.24
N THR A 75 0.20 2.65 15.99
CA THR A 75 0.37 1.79 17.18
C THR A 75 -0.42 2.29 18.37
N ILE A 76 -0.70 3.60 18.44
CA ILE A 76 -1.69 4.17 19.37
C ILE A 76 -3.07 3.59 19.07
N ASP A 77 -3.42 3.51 17.79
CA ASP A 77 -4.70 2.96 17.37
C ASP A 77 -4.83 1.47 17.66
N SER A 78 -3.74 0.70 17.60
CA SER A 78 -3.74 -0.70 18.05
C SER A 78 -4.24 -0.83 19.49
N ILE A 79 -3.71 -0.01 20.39
CA ILE A 79 -4.12 -0.01 21.80
C ILE A 79 -5.58 0.41 21.90
N ASN A 80 -6.00 1.45 21.17
CA ASN A 80 -7.39 1.92 21.21
C ASN A 80 -8.38 0.91 20.64
N ILE A 81 -8.00 0.18 19.59
CA ILE A 81 -8.81 -0.91 19.02
C ILE A 81 -9.04 -1.98 20.08
N GLU A 82 -8.00 -2.40 20.80
CA GLU A 82 -8.10 -3.44 21.83
C GLU A 82 -8.86 -2.96 23.07
N THR A 83 -8.62 -1.74 23.53
CA THR A 83 -9.08 -1.25 24.84
C THR A 83 -10.39 -0.46 24.80
N HIS A 84 -10.66 0.28 23.72
CA HIS A 84 -11.80 1.20 23.62
C HIS A 84 -12.83 0.72 22.58
N TYR A 85 -12.39 0.34 21.39
CA TYR A 85 -13.29 0.04 20.27
C TYR A 85 -13.66 -1.45 20.14
N ARG A 86 -12.91 -2.35 20.79
CA ARG A 86 -13.03 -3.83 20.75
C ARG A 86 -12.73 -4.49 19.40
N ASN A 87 -12.94 -3.80 18.27
CA ASN A 87 -12.58 -4.25 16.92
C ASN A 87 -12.34 -3.05 15.98
N ALA A 88 -11.73 -3.29 14.82
CA ALA A 88 -11.45 -2.22 13.85
C ALA A 88 -12.68 -1.59 13.21
N SER A 89 -13.79 -2.34 13.01
CA SER A 89 -15.02 -1.73 12.46
C SER A 89 -15.51 -0.58 13.35
N ASN A 90 -15.52 -0.77 14.67
CA ASN A 90 -15.92 0.25 15.62
C ASN A 90 -14.91 1.41 15.67
N PHE A 91 -13.63 1.11 15.46
CA PHE A 91 -12.59 2.14 15.34
C PHE A 91 -12.88 3.05 14.14
N PHE A 92 -13.14 2.52 12.94
CA PHE A 92 -13.44 3.37 11.79
C PHE A 92 -14.73 4.19 11.95
N ASP A 93 -15.71 3.68 12.69
CA ASP A 93 -16.97 4.40 12.96
C ASP A 93 -16.81 5.56 13.94
N SER A 94 -15.91 5.43 14.92
CA SER A 94 -15.88 6.27 16.13
C SER A 94 -14.55 6.96 16.39
N CYS A 95 -13.50 6.66 15.64
CA CYS A 95 -12.20 7.30 15.76
C CYS A 95 -12.23 8.74 15.24
N GLU A 96 -11.56 9.64 15.96
CA GLU A 96 -11.45 11.04 15.58
C GLU A 96 -10.78 11.23 14.21
N LEU A 97 -9.80 10.38 13.86
CA LEU A 97 -9.10 10.44 12.56
C LEU A 97 -10.03 10.22 11.37
N PHE A 98 -11.08 9.40 11.53
CA PHE A 98 -12.09 9.14 10.49
C PHE A 98 -13.38 9.97 10.70
N SER A 99 -13.27 11.05 11.49
CA SER A 99 -14.32 12.06 11.65
C SER A 99 -14.23 13.17 10.57
N PRO A 100 -15.26 14.03 10.44
CA PRO A 100 -15.23 15.17 9.52
C PRO A 100 -14.09 16.17 9.76
N GLY A 101 -13.50 16.18 10.97
CA GLY A 101 -12.39 17.08 11.31
C GLY A 101 -11.06 16.70 10.67
N TRP A 102 -10.89 15.42 10.29
CA TRP A 102 -9.64 14.85 9.80
C TRP A 102 -9.83 14.19 8.42
N PHE A 103 -9.76 12.86 8.31
CA PHE A 103 -9.84 12.14 7.04
C PHE A 103 -11.27 11.99 6.52
N GLY A 104 -12.28 12.46 7.26
CA GLY A 104 -13.67 12.44 6.83
C GLY A 104 -14.36 11.10 7.09
N ARG A 105 -15.67 11.16 7.30
CA ARG A 105 -16.51 10.00 7.61
C ARG A 105 -16.87 9.22 6.34
N THR A 106 -16.75 7.90 6.42
CA THR A 106 -17.12 6.97 5.35
C THR A 106 -18.61 6.58 5.46
N SER A 107 -19.33 6.59 4.34
CA SER A 107 -20.66 5.97 4.26
C SER A 107 -20.54 4.44 4.22
N LYS A 108 -21.24 3.72 5.10
CA LYS A 108 -21.25 2.24 5.09
C LYS A 108 -21.93 1.63 3.86
N THR A 109 -22.77 2.40 3.16
CA THR A 109 -23.53 1.91 2.00
C THR A 109 -22.86 2.32 0.70
N ALA A 110 -22.46 3.59 0.58
CA ALA A 110 -21.80 4.09 -0.63
C ALA A 110 -20.28 3.81 -0.62
N HIS A 111 -19.74 3.39 0.53
CA HIS A 111 -18.30 3.22 0.78
C HIS A 111 -17.45 4.45 0.46
N THR A 112 -18.07 5.61 0.31
CA THR A 112 -17.43 6.86 -0.09
C THR A 112 -17.25 7.75 1.14
N VAL A 113 -16.20 8.57 1.17
CA VAL A 113 -16.05 9.63 2.18
C VAL A 113 -17.11 10.71 1.93
N VAL A 114 -18.01 10.96 2.88
CA VAL A 114 -19.20 11.82 2.69
C VAL A 114 -19.18 13.11 3.51
N GLU A 115 -18.31 13.22 4.52
CA GLU A 115 -18.23 14.38 5.40
C GLU A 115 -16.79 14.89 5.56
N GLY A 116 -16.65 16.17 5.92
CA GLY A 116 -15.35 16.82 6.13
C GLY A 116 -14.74 17.38 4.86
N ARG A 117 -13.50 17.87 4.96
CA ARG A 117 -12.75 18.45 3.82
C ARG A 117 -12.46 17.42 2.72
N MET A 118 -12.46 16.14 3.08
CA MET A 118 -12.21 15.01 2.19
C MET A 118 -13.51 14.36 1.66
N GLY A 119 -14.67 14.96 1.93
CA GLY A 119 -15.95 14.48 1.42
C GLY A 119 -16.00 14.56 -0.11
N TYR A 120 -16.47 13.48 -0.75
CA TYR A 120 -16.70 13.37 -2.19
C TYR A 120 -15.49 13.73 -3.05
N LEU A 121 -14.30 13.36 -2.60
CA LEU A 121 -13.08 13.54 -3.40
C LEU A 121 -13.11 12.65 -4.64
N ASP A 122 -13.08 13.28 -5.83
CA ASP A 122 -13.13 12.60 -7.12
C ASP A 122 -11.80 11.94 -7.51
N ILE A 123 -11.80 10.67 -7.90
CA ILE A 123 -10.62 10.07 -8.52
C ILE A 123 -10.40 10.72 -9.89
N PRO A 124 -9.18 11.17 -10.23
CA PRO A 124 -8.91 11.75 -11.55
C PRO A 124 -9.33 10.78 -12.66
N HIS A 125 -9.96 11.32 -13.70
CA HIS A 125 -10.53 10.54 -14.78
C HIS A 125 -10.08 11.10 -16.14
N ASP A 126 -9.30 10.31 -16.87
CA ASP A 126 -8.84 10.62 -18.23
C ASP A 126 -8.42 9.32 -18.95
N TYR A 127 -9.04 9.04 -20.09
CA TYR A 127 -8.67 7.90 -20.93
C TYR A 127 -7.29 8.04 -21.59
N ASN A 128 -6.63 9.20 -21.47
CA ASN A 128 -5.26 9.41 -21.92
C ASN A 128 -4.21 8.98 -20.87
N PHE A 129 -4.60 8.67 -19.64
CA PHE A 129 -3.65 8.13 -18.65
C PHE A 129 -3.08 6.79 -19.12
N THR A 130 -1.76 6.63 -19.10
CA THR A 130 -1.08 5.41 -19.60
C THR A 130 -1.46 4.15 -18.81
N VAL A 131 -1.66 4.29 -17.50
CA VAL A 131 -2.12 3.23 -16.60
C VAL A 131 -3.34 3.78 -15.89
N ARG A 132 -4.46 3.06 -16.00
CA ARG A 132 -5.79 3.46 -15.55
C ARG A 132 -6.71 2.24 -15.50
N SER A 133 -7.85 2.34 -14.83
CA SER A 133 -8.89 1.31 -14.90
C SER A 133 -9.70 1.39 -16.20
N ALA A 134 -10.50 0.36 -16.45
CA ALA A 134 -11.41 0.29 -17.59
C ALA A 134 -12.41 1.47 -17.65
N TYR A 135 -12.77 2.04 -16.51
CA TYR A 135 -13.65 3.20 -16.41
C TYR A 135 -12.94 4.53 -16.68
N GLY A 136 -11.63 4.53 -16.94
CA GLY A 136 -10.85 5.75 -17.18
C GLY A 136 -10.36 6.47 -15.93
N PHE A 137 -10.64 5.92 -14.73
CA PHE A 137 -10.14 6.46 -13.48
C PHE A 137 -8.66 6.14 -13.29
N LEU A 138 -7.95 7.03 -12.59
CA LEU A 138 -6.56 6.86 -12.19
C LEU A 138 -6.44 5.84 -11.05
N ARG A 139 -6.73 4.60 -11.41
CA ARG A 139 -6.69 3.38 -10.64
C ARG A 139 -5.85 2.34 -11.37
N ALA A 140 -5.38 1.32 -10.68
CA ALA A 140 -4.75 0.20 -11.38
C ALA A 140 -5.71 -0.43 -12.41
N PRO A 141 -5.19 -1.04 -13.49
CA PRO A 141 -6.03 -1.71 -14.49
C PRO A 141 -6.94 -2.78 -13.86
N TRP A 142 -6.43 -3.55 -12.90
CA TRP A 142 -7.20 -4.57 -12.20
C TRP A 142 -8.33 -4.01 -11.31
N ASN A 143 -8.36 -2.71 -11.00
CA ASN A 143 -9.41 -2.15 -10.17
C ASN A 143 -10.62 -1.69 -11.01
N ILE A 144 -11.64 -2.54 -11.09
CA ILE A 144 -12.92 -2.30 -11.78
C ILE A 144 -13.95 -1.58 -10.92
N ASN A 145 -13.53 -0.81 -9.90
CA ASN A 145 -14.43 0.04 -9.12
C ASN A 145 -15.03 1.15 -10.01
N PRO A 146 -16.37 1.22 -10.17
CA PRO A 146 -17.02 2.24 -11.00
C PRO A 146 -17.19 3.59 -10.27
N SER A 147 -16.93 3.65 -8.96
CA SER A 147 -17.16 4.86 -8.17
C SER A 147 -16.28 6.01 -8.66
N ARG A 148 -16.87 7.17 -8.96
CA ARG A 148 -16.11 8.40 -9.23
C ARG A 148 -15.35 8.92 -8.03
N TYR A 149 -15.70 8.48 -6.83
CA TYR A 149 -15.16 8.96 -5.58
C TYR A 149 -14.20 7.96 -4.94
N ILE A 150 -13.35 8.48 -4.06
CA ILE A 150 -12.54 7.66 -3.13
C ILE A 150 -13.46 6.75 -2.32
N THR A 151 -13.09 5.47 -2.28
CA THR A 151 -13.80 4.40 -1.58
C THR A 151 -12.98 3.78 -0.45
N ARG A 152 -13.65 3.44 0.65
CA ARG A 152 -13.16 2.74 1.83
C ARG A 152 -14.20 1.69 2.25
N TYR A 153 -13.79 0.43 2.32
CA TYR A 153 -14.68 -0.68 2.66
C TYR A 153 -14.57 -1.13 4.11
N HIS A 154 -13.43 -0.88 4.77
CA HIS A 154 -13.19 -1.24 6.17
C HIS A 154 -13.35 -2.74 6.50
N SER A 155 -13.34 -3.60 5.47
CA SER A 155 -13.51 -5.05 5.55
C SER A 155 -12.98 -5.71 4.28
N MET A 156 -12.72 -7.02 4.34
CA MET A 156 -12.31 -7.83 3.20
C MET A 156 -13.49 -8.65 2.69
N CYS A 157 -14.23 -8.14 1.71
CA CYS A 157 -15.44 -8.82 1.22
C CYS A 157 -16.45 -9.12 2.35
N GLY A 158 -16.65 -8.14 3.25
CA GLY A 158 -17.52 -8.27 4.42
C GLY A 158 -16.90 -9.05 5.60
N VAL A 159 -15.67 -9.53 5.47
CA VAL A 159 -14.91 -10.09 6.60
C VAL A 159 -14.26 -8.94 7.36
N ASP A 160 -14.74 -8.72 8.58
CA ASP A 160 -14.15 -7.76 9.52
C ASP A 160 -12.76 -8.22 10.00
N GLN A 161 -12.04 -7.33 10.66
CA GLN A 161 -10.82 -7.67 11.40
C GLN A 161 -11.17 -8.49 12.65
N VAL A 162 -11.56 -9.74 12.47
CA VAL A 162 -11.84 -10.67 13.56
C VAL A 162 -11.00 -11.92 13.36
N ASN A 163 -10.13 -12.12 14.33
CA ASN A 163 -9.26 -13.28 14.55
C ASN A 163 -8.03 -13.37 13.65
N GLN A 164 -6.91 -13.65 14.33
CA GLN A 164 -5.59 -14.00 13.81
C GLN A 164 -5.60 -15.34 13.06
N ILE A 165 -6.59 -15.61 12.20
CA ILE A 165 -6.80 -16.92 11.58
C ILE A 165 -5.58 -17.31 10.73
N PHE A 166 -4.82 -16.32 10.25
CA PHE A 166 -3.72 -16.52 9.32
C PHE A 166 -2.36 -15.99 9.83
N SER A 167 -2.13 -15.98 11.14
CA SER A 167 -0.88 -15.50 11.81
C SER A 167 0.45 -16.17 11.37
N ASN A 168 0.40 -17.02 10.34
CA ASN A 168 1.54 -17.74 9.76
C ASN A 168 1.67 -17.53 8.23
N THR A 169 0.91 -16.62 7.63
CA THR A 169 1.07 -16.25 6.21
C THR A 169 2.03 -15.06 6.08
N LYS A 170 2.68 -14.92 4.91
CA LYS A 170 3.59 -13.79 4.65
C LYS A 170 2.89 -12.42 4.73
N GLU A 171 1.58 -12.38 4.54
CA GLU A 171 0.74 -11.17 4.65
C GLU A 171 -0.19 -11.25 5.86
N ASP A 172 0.39 -11.25 7.07
CA ASP A 172 -0.36 -11.03 8.30
C ASP A 172 -1.05 -9.65 8.23
N LEU A 173 -2.38 -9.65 8.14
CA LEU A 173 -3.21 -8.44 8.18
C LEU A 173 -3.60 -8.03 9.60
N SER A 174 -2.92 -8.51 10.64
CA SER A 174 -3.10 -7.98 11.99
C SER A 174 -2.84 -6.47 12.03
N TRP A 175 -3.65 -5.72 12.78
CA TRP A 175 -3.38 -4.29 12.96
C TRP A 175 -1.97 -4.11 13.56
N PRO A 176 -1.17 -3.15 13.07
CA PRO A 176 0.18 -3.00 13.57
C PRO A 176 0.21 -2.49 15.01
N SER A 177 0.84 -3.24 15.89
CA SER A 177 0.94 -2.95 17.32
C SER A 177 2.31 -2.40 17.72
N CYS A 178 2.41 -1.95 18.98
CA CYS A 178 3.70 -1.65 19.61
C CYS A 178 4.69 -2.82 19.51
N ALA A 179 4.24 -4.07 19.61
CA ALA A 179 5.10 -5.25 19.49
C ALA A 179 5.65 -5.40 18.06
N SER A 180 4.83 -5.15 17.03
CA SER A 180 5.28 -5.21 15.64
C SER A 180 6.36 -4.16 15.34
N HIS A 181 6.18 -2.92 15.79
CA HIS A 181 7.19 -1.86 15.60
C HIS A 181 8.44 -2.11 16.44
N PHE A 182 8.26 -2.59 17.67
CA PHE A 182 9.39 -2.94 18.54
C PHE A 182 10.23 -4.05 17.90
N LYS A 183 9.61 -5.07 17.30
CA LYS A 183 10.32 -6.12 16.56
C LYS A 183 11.17 -5.53 15.42
N MET A 184 10.60 -4.63 14.62
CA MET A 184 11.32 -3.98 13.51
C MET A 184 12.53 -3.17 13.99
N ALA A 185 12.40 -2.46 15.12
CA ALA A 185 13.49 -1.64 15.66
C ALA A 185 14.53 -2.45 16.46
N ASN A 186 14.09 -3.43 17.25
CA ASN A 186 14.87 -3.98 18.36
C ASN A 186 15.17 -5.48 18.28
N SER A 187 14.69 -6.20 17.26
CA SER A 187 14.97 -7.63 17.12
C SER A 187 16.27 -7.92 16.36
N ASP A 188 17.00 -8.94 16.79
CA ASP A 188 18.12 -9.51 16.01
C ASP A 188 17.66 -10.08 14.66
N THR A 189 16.39 -10.48 14.52
CA THR A 189 15.83 -10.93 13.24
C THR A 189 15.69 -9.81 12.20
N MET A 190 15.76 -8.56 12.64
CA MET A 190 15.67 -7.35 11.82
C MET A 190 17.01 -6.59 11.84
N SER A 191 18.12 -7.33 11.86
CA SER A 191 19.47 -6.78 11.97
C SER A 191 20.18 -6.58 10.64
N SER A 192 19.66 -7.08 9.52
CA SER A 192 20.14 -6.75 8.18
C SER A 192 19.15 -5.85 7.44
N TRP A 193 19.65 -5.01 6.53
CA TRP A 193 18.82 -4.21 5.64
C TRP A 193 17.84 -5.08 4.84
N TYR A 194 18.32 -6.20 4.29
CA TYR A 194 17.50 -7.15 3.54
C TYR A 194 16.26 -7.61 4.31
N GLU A 195 16.45 -8.14 5.53
CA GLU A 195 15.33 -8.65 6.34
C GLU A 195 14.39 -7.51 6.73
N TRP A 196 14.93 -6.37 7.13
CA TRP A 196 14.13 -5.23 7.56
C TRP A 196 13.29 -4.65 6.41
N ALA A 197 13.90 -4.41 5.24
CA ALA A 197 13.23 -3.82 4.08
C ALA A 197 12.15 -4.74 3.49
N TRP A 198 12.35 -6.05 3.53
CA TRP A 198 11.29 -7.00 3.18
C TRP A 198 10.14 -6.94 4.17
N ASN A 199 10.41 -7.05 5.46
CA ASN A 199 9.35 -7.14 6.47
C ASN A 199 8.57 -5.83 6.64
N ILE A 200 9.24 -4.66 6.58
CA ILE A 200 8.59 -3.36 6.80
C ILE A 200 7.46 -3.10 5.77
N SER A 201 7.60 -3.60 4.54
CA SER A 201 6.61 -3.41 3.47
C SER A 201 5.30 -4.17 3.71
N TYR A 202 5.36 -5.25 4.50
CA TYR A 202 4.22 -6.05 4.95
C TYR A 202 3.79 -5.59 6.34
N LEU A 203 3.98 -6.36 7.41
CA LEU A 203 3.71 -5.86 8.77
C LEU A 203 4.94 -5.06 9.26
N PRO A 204 4.83 -3.74 9.55
CA PRO A 204 3.65 -3.05 10.05
C PRO A 204 2.93 -2.09 9.07
N HIS A 205 3.20 -2.14 7.77
CA HIS A 205 2.68 -1.21 6.77
C HIS A 205 1.38 -1.68 6.08
N GLY A 206 1.44 -2.81 5.36
CA GLY A 206 0.40 -3.34 4.49
C GLY A 206 -0.98 -3.46 5.14
N PRO A 207 -1.11 -3.87 6.42
CA PRO A 207 -2.41 -3.97 7.06
C PRO A 207 -3.18 -2.65 7.14
N ILE A 208 -2.50 -1.51 7.26
CA ILE A 208 -3.16 -0.20 7.28
C ILE A 208 -3.84 0.07 5.93
N HIS A 209 -3.14 -0.21 4.83
CA HIS A 209 -3.71 -0.13 3.48
C HIS A 209 -4.90 -1.05 3.31
N ALA A 210 -4.73 -2.29 3.75
CA ALA A 210 -5.71 -3.34 3.67
C ALA A 210 -7.01 -2.96 4.39
N TRP A 211 -6.93 -2.48 5.64
CA TRP A 211 -8.14 -2.17 6.43
C TRP A 211 -8.77 -0.82 6.11
N ILE A 212 -8.04 0.15 5.58
CA ILE A 212 -8.68 1.40 5.12
C ILE A 212 -9.37 1.18 3.79
N GLY A 213 -8.66 0.61 2.81
CA GLY A 213 -9.20 0.37 1.48
C GLY A 213 -10.24 -0.73 1.51
N GLY A 214 -9.90 -1.89 2.06
CA GLY A 214 -10.73 -3.09 2.06
C GLY A 214 -11.06 -3.58 0.65
N ILE A 215 -11.98 -4.53 0.56
CA ILE A 215 -12.47 -5.11 -0.70
C ILE A 215 -13.99 -5.06 -0.71
N GLY A 216 -14.55 -4.62 -1.84
CA GLY A 216 -15.98 -4.66 -2.10
C GLY A 216 -16.32 -5.16 -3.51
N GLY A 217 -17.50 -4.79 -3.99
CA GLY A 217 -18.09 -5.33 -5.22
C GLY A 217 -18.91 -6.59 -4.95
N ASP A 218 -18.99 -7.48 -5.92
CA ASP A 218 -19.85 -8.67 -5.90
C ASP A 218 -19.18 -9.89 -5.23
N CYS A 219 -18.73 -9.71 -3.99
CA CYS A 219 -18.07 -10.79 -3.23
C CYS A 219 -19.02 -11.95 -2.87
N ALA A 220 -20.34 -11.81 -3.08
CA ALA A 220 -21.33 -12.85 -2.81
C ALA A 220 -21.08 -14.13 -3.64
N ASN A 221 -20.49 -14.01 -4.82
CA ASN A 221 -20.13 -15.19 -5.63
C ASN A 221 -19.10 -16.11 -4.94
N PHE A 222 -18.35 -15.61 -3.95
CA PHE A 222 -17.49 -16.45 -3.12
C PHE A 222 -18.30 -17.26 -2.10
N ASP A 223 -19.32 -16.63 -1.50
CA ASP A 223 -20.26 -17.31 -0.61
C ASP A 223 -21.03 -18.41 -1.36
N ASP A 224 -21.40 -18.20 -2.62
CA ASP A 224 -22.04 -19.23 -3.46
C ASP A 224 -21.17 -20.50 -3.60
N MET A 225 -19.83 -20.36 -3.66
CA MET A 225 -18.94 -21.53 -3.73
C MET A 225 -18.97 -22.34 -2.42
N TYR A 226 -19.08 -21.64 -1.30
CA TYR A 226 -19.22 -22.27 0.01
C TYR A 226 -20.58 -22.94 0.17
N ASP A 227 -21.66 -22.25 -0.19
CA ASP A 227 -23.03 -22.77 -0.13
C ASP A 227 -23.23 -23.98 -1.05
N ALA A 228 -22.55 -24.01 -2.19
CA ALA A 228 -22.52 -25.16 -3.10
C ALA A 228 -21.67 -26.34 -2.58
N GLY A 229 -20.97 -26.18 -1.46
CA GLY A 229 -20.09 -27.19 -0.88
C GLY A 229 -18.77 -27.39 -1.64
N TRP A 230 -18.36 -26.43 -2.48
CA TRP A 230 -17.13 -26.51 -3.26
C TRP A 230 -15.90 -26.14 -2.44
N ILE A 231 -16.05 -25.27 -1.44
CA ILE A 231 -14.95 -24.83 -0.59
C ILE A 231 -15.35 -24.88 0.88
N THR A 232 -14.35 -25.01 1.76
CA THR A 232 -14.54 -24.95 3.22
C THR A 232 -14.64 -23.51 3.71
N ASP A 233 -15.06 -23.34 4.97
CA ASP A 233 -15.07 -22.02 5.64
C ASP A 233 -13.67 -21.37 5.69
N ASP A 234 -12.62 -22.16 5.97
CA ASP A 234 -11.23 -21.68 5.94
C ASP A 234 -10.82 -21.21 4.54
N GLN A 235 -11.19 -21.96 3.49
CA GLN A 235 -10.89 -21.57 2.11
C GLN A 235 -11.68 -20.33 1.67
N LEU A 236 -12.94 -20.19 2.09
CA LEU A 236 -13.74 -18.99 1.85
C LEU A 236 -13.09 -17.75 2.49
N LEU A 237 -12.71 -17.84 3.76
CA LEU A 237 -12.05 -16.75 4.47
C LEU A 237 -10.71 -16.38 3.82
N ARG A 238 -9.93 -17.37 3.39
CA ARG A 238 -8.68 -17.18 2.64
C ARG A 238 -8.91 -16.46 1.32
N ILE A 239 -9.91 -16.86 0.54
CA ILE A 239 -10.25 -16.19 -0.73
C ILE A 239 -10.64 -14.74 -0.49
N LYS A 240 -11.53 -14.48 0.48
CA LYS A 240 -11.99 -13.12 0.80
C LYS A 240 -10.85 -12.23 1.31
N HIS A 241 -10.03 -12.73 2.21
CA HIS A 241 -8.91 -12.00 2.82
C HIS A 241 -7.80 -11.69 1.82
N ASN A 242 -7.46 -12.66 0.96
CA ASN A 242 -6.41 -12.53 -0.04
C ASN A 242 -6.94 -12.09 -1.41
N ALA A 243 -8.19 -11.62 -1.47
CA ALA A 243 -8.82 -11.18 -2.71
C ALA A 243 -7.85 -10.27 -3.47
N PHE A 244 -7.45 -9.14 -2.91
CA PHE A 244 -6.51 -8.19 -3.55
C PHE A 244 -5.29 -8.85 -4.21
N ILE A 245 -4.68 -9.85 -3.58
CA ILE A 245 -3.51 -10.57 -4.11
C ILE A 245 -3.88 -11.30 -5.40
N PHE A 246 -5.03 -11.99 -5.46
CA PHE A 246 -5.50 -12.63 -6.69
C PHE A 246 -5.65 -11.64 -7.85
N LEU A 247 -6.03 -10.38 -7.57
CA LEU A 247 -6.12 -9.36 -8.63
C LEU A 247 -4.79 -8.82 -9.06
N LYS A 248 -4.01 -8.32 -8.10
CA LYS A 248 -2.72 -7.69 -8.37
C LYS A 248 -1.77 -8.71 -9.02
N ASP A 249 -1.61 -9.87 -8.40
CA ASP A 249 -0.71 -10.90 -8.91
C ASP A 249 -1.29 -11.54 -10.16
N GLY A 250 -2.61 -11.77 -10.22
CA GLY A 250 -3.27 -12.23 -11.45
C GLY A 250 -3.05 -11.31 -12.63
N TRP A 251 -3.01 -9.99 -12.40
CA TRP A 251 -2.65 -9.00 -13.40
C TRP A 251 -1.17 -9.07 -13.77
N HIS A 252 -0.24 -9.10 -12.83
CA HIS A 252 1.18 -9.15 -13.18
C HIS A 252 1.60 -10.48 -13.83
N ASP A 253 0.91 -11.58 -13.48
CA ASP A 253 1.19 -12.91 -13.98
C ASP A 253 0.51 -13.26 -15.30
N PHE A 254 -0.19 -12.31 -15.89
CA PHE A 254 -0.95 -12.49 -17.13
C PHE A 254 -2.05 -13.57 -17.03
N ILE A 255 -2.62 -13.75 -15.85
CA ILE A 255 -3.76 -14.66 -15.63
C ILE A 255 -5.06 -13.99 -16.05
N ILE A 256 -5.20 -12.69 -15.77
CA ILE A 256 -6.39 -11.90 -16.09
C ILE A 256 -6.05 -10.77 -17.07
N GLU A 257 -7.04 -10.39 -17.86
CA GLU A 257 -7.06 -9.20 -18.70
C GLU A 257 -8.21 -8.29 -18.28
N THR A 258 -7.97 -6.98 -18.34
CA THR A 258 -8.98 -5.97 -18.01
C THR A 258 -9.56 -5.39 -19.30
N PRO A 259 -10.89 -5.18 -19.39
CA PRO A 259 -11.49 -4.42 -20.48
C PRO A 259 -10.80 -3.06 -20.67
N THR A 260 -10.64 -2.62 -21.92
CA THR A 260 -10.02 -1.33 -22.23
C THR A 260 -10.95 -0.14 -22.02
N TYR A 261 -12.26 -0.41 -21.91
CA TYR A 261 -13.31 0.56 -21.68
C TYR A 261 -14.50 -0.08 -20.96
N CYS A 262 -15.04 0.63 -19.98
CA CYS A 262 -16.33 0.35 -19.37
C CYS A 262 -17.18 1.64 -19.31
N SER A 263 -18.47 1.51 -19.63
CA SER A 263 -19.40 2.64 -19.53
C SER A 263 -19.71 2.93 -18.07
N ALA A 264 -19.74 4.21 -17.69
CA ALA A 264 -20.23 4.61 -16.38
C ALA A 264 -21.72 4.24 -16.15
N ASP A 265 -22.47 4.04 -17.24
CA ASP A 265 -23.88 3.66 -17.24
C ASP A 265 -24.10 2.14 -17.37
N SER A 266 -23.04 1.30 -17.39
CA SER A 266 -23.25 -0.16 -17.49
C SER A 266 -24.07 -0.62 -16.30
N ALA A 267 -25.20 -1.27 -16.59
CA ALA A 267 -26.30 -1.51 -15.65
C ALA A 267 -25.91 -2.42 -14.47
N SER A 268 -24.73 -3.04 -14.53
CA SER A 268 -24.12 -3.76 -13.44
C SER A 268 -22.60 -3.82 -13.61
N ALA A 269 -21.87 -3.80 -12.50
CA ALA A 269 -20.45 -4.15 -12.50
C ALA A 269 -20.18 -5.57 -13.06
N SER A 270 -21.22 -6.40 -13.22
CA SER A 270 -21.11 -7.73 -13.83
C SER A 270 -20.85 -7.75 -15.34
N GLU A 271 -21.10 -6.64 -16.05
CA GLU A 271 -20.72 -6.49 -17.48
C GLU A 271 -19.27 -6.01 -17.65
N CYS A 272 -18.71 -5.33 -16.64
CA CYS A 272 -17.34 -4.84 -16.60
C CYS A 272 -16.52 -5.63 -15.58
N LYS A 273 -16.05 -6.80 -15.99
CA LYS A 273 -15.21 -7.69 -15.17
C LYS A 273 -13.98 -8.15 -15.94
N TRP A 274 -13.03 -8.71 -15.21
CA TRP A 274 -11.83 -9.29 -15.83
C TRP A 274 -12.19 -10.51 -16.66
N VAL A 275 -11.37 -10.78 -17.66
CA VAL A 275 -11.46 -12.01 -18.46
C VAL A 275 -10.19 -12.80 -18.27
N CYS A 276 -10.26 -14.13 -18.27
CA CYS A 276 -9.06 -14.94 -18.21
C CYS A 276 -8.28 -14.78 -19.52
N ALA A 277 -6.97 -14.59 -19.45
CA ALA A 277 -6.13 -14.47 -20.65
C ALA A 277 -6.05 -15.81 -21.41
N ASP A 278 -5.96 -16.91 -20.66
CA ASP A 278 -5.88 -18.29 -21.12
C ASP A 278 -6.79 -19.20 -20.29
N ASP A 279 -6.75 -20.51 -20.52
CA ASP A 279 -7.37 -21.50 -19.65
C ASP A 279 -6.74 -21.45 -18.24
N VAL A 280 -7.40 -20.70 -17.36
CA VAL A 280 -6.96 -20.46 -15.97
C VAL A 280 -6.85 -21.74 -15.16
N SER A 281 -7.60 -22.80 -15.50
CA SER A 281 -7.57 -24.07 -14.78
C SER A 281 -6.26 -24.83 -15.02
N ASN A 282 -5.69 -24.70 -16.22
CA ASN A 282 -4.42 -25.31 -16.61
C ASN A 282 -3.21 -24.36 -16.45
N ASN A 283 -3.44 -23.12 -16.04
CA ASN A 283 -2.37 -22.15 -15.81
C ASN A 283 -1.65 -22.43 -14.47
N SER A 284 -0.36 -22.76 -14.54
CA SER A 284 0.44 -23.12 -13.36
C SER A 284 0.58 -21.99 -12.33
N LYS A 285 0.56 -20.72 -12.77
CA LYS A 285 0.60 -19.55 -11.89
C LYS A 285 -0.73 -19.35 -11.17
N ALA A 286 -1.85 -19.53 -11.86
CA ALA A 286 -3.17 -19.50 -11.23
C ALA A 286 -3.33 -20.62 -10.19
N GLN A 287 -2.85 -21.83 -10.51
CA GLN A 287 -2.78 -22.94 -9.56
C GLN A 287 -1.89 -22.60 -8.35
N ALA A 288 -0.74 -21.95 -8.56
CA ALA A 288 0.15 -21.53 -7.48
C ALA A 288 -0.53 -20.52 -6.54
N LEU A 289 -1.18 -19.49 -7.10
CA LEU A 289 -1.92 -18.49 -6.33
C LEU A 289 -3.07 -19.11 -5.53
N LEU A 290 -3.91 -19.94 -6.15
CA LEU A 290 -5.02 -20.62 -5.44
C LEU A 290 -4.52 -21.55 -4.35
N ARG A 291 -3.37 -22.22 -4.56
CA ARG A 291 -2.76 -23.08 -3.56
C ARG A 291 -2.21 -22.27 -2.38
N GLU A 292 -1.48 -21.20 -2.65
CA GLU A 292 -0.82 -20.39 -1.63
C GLU A 292 -1.83 -19.56 -0.84
N TYR A 293 -2.74 -18.90 -1.54
CA TYR A 293 -3.63 -17.89 -0.97
C TYR A 293 -5.04 -18.37 -0.72
N GLY A 294 -5.51 -19.39 -1.43
CA GLY A 294 -6.84 -19.99 -1.25
C GLY A 294 -6.82 -21.34 -0.52
N ALA A 295 -5.64 -21.95 -0.32
CA ALA A 295 -5.49 -23.34 0.12
C ALA A 295 -6.26 -24.35 -0.77
N ILE A 296 -6.31 -24.09 -2.08
CA ILE A 296 -7.03 -24.89 -3.08
C ILE A 296 -6.01 -25.47 -4.07
N ARG A 297 -6.00 -26.80 -4.18
CA ARG A 297 -5.02 -27.53 -4.99
C ARG A 297 -5.63 -27.92 -6.35
N GLY A 298 -4.79 -28.09 -7.36
CA GLY A 298 -5.23 -28.46 -8.72
C GLY A 298 -5.96 -29.80 -8.84
N ASP A 299 -5.85 -30.68 -7.84
CA ASP A 299 -6.59 -31.95 -7.74
C ASP A 299 -7.97 -31.80 -7.07
N HIS A 300 -8.39 -30.57 -6.74
CA HIS A 300 -9.70 -30.31 -6.17
C HIS A 300 -10.83 -30.63 -7.19
N PRO A 301 -11.91 -31.34 -6.80
CA PRO A 301 -12.97 -31.76 -7.74
C PRO A 301 -13.65 -30.64 -8.51
N HIS A 302 -13.70 -29.43 -7.92
CA HIS A 302 -14.28 -28.22 -8.50
C HIS A 302 -13.23 -27.16 -8.85
N PHE A 303 -11.98 -27.57 -9.12
CA PHE A 303 -10.88 -26.63 -9.31
C PHE A 303 -11.13 -25.65 -10.47
N GLU A 304 -11.63 -26.14 -11.61
CA GLU A 304 -11.90 -25.33 -12.79
C GLU A 304 -12.93 -24.24 -12.49
N GLU A 305 -14.03 -24.61 -11.84
CA GLU A 305 -15.11 -23.69 -11.49
C GLU A 305 -14.66 -22.64 -10.46
N ILE A 306 -13.89 -23.07 -9.46
CA ILE A 306 -13.30 -22.16 -8.46
C ILE A 306 -12.35 -21.17 -9.13
N ALA A 307 -11.43 -21.65 -9.97
CA ALA A 307 -10.44 -20.81 -10.62
C ALA A 307 -11.10 -19.76 -11.51
N ARG A 308 -12.12 -20.14 -12.29
CA ARG A 308 -12.91 -19.20 -13.08
C ARG A 308 -13.64 -18.17 -12.22
N LYS A 309 -14.28 -18.61 -11.12
CA LYS A 309 -14.98 -17.70 -10.20
C LYS A 309 -14.05 -16.68 -9.56
N VAL A 310 -12.89 -17.11 -9.06
CA VAL A 310 -11.93 -16.23 -8.38
C VAL A 310 -11.35 -15.19 -9.34
N PHE A 311 -10.89 -15.62 -10.53
CA PHE A 311 -10.13 -14.75 -11.41
C PHE A 311 -10.97 -13.97 -12.44
N CYS A 312 -12.12 -14.51 -12.89
CA CYS A 312 -12.72 -14.02 -14.15
C CYS A 312 -14.25 -13.85 -14.10
N GLU A 313 -14.96 -14.51 -13.18
CA GLU A 313 -16.43 -14.45 -13.19
C GLU A 313 -17.02 -13.52 -12.14
N THR A 314 -16.30 -13.27 -11.04
CA THR A 314 -16.73 -12.40 -9.93
C THR A 314 -16.24 -10.97 -10.17
N ALA A 315 -17.10 -9.97 -9.99
CA ALA A 315 -16.75 -8.56 -10.17
C ALA A 315 -16.53 -7.86 -8.81
N TRP A 316 -15.33 -7.98 -8.26
CA TRP A 316 -14.95 -7.38 -6.96
C TRP A 316 -13.79 -6.39 -7.14
N TRP A 317 -13.44 -5.61 -6.12
CA TRP A 317 -12.32 -4.65 -6.25
C TRP A 317 -11.84 -4.11 -4.91
N PRO A 318 -10.58 -3.66 -4.84
CA PRO A 318 -10.07 -2.95 -3.67
C PRO A 318 -10.62 -1.52 -3.59
N GLY A 319 -10.80 -1.03 -2.35
CA GLY A 319 -10.91 0.40 -2.10
C GLY A 319 -9.61 1.13 -2.39
N ASP A 320 -9.70 2.44 -2.61
CA ASP A 320 -8.61 3.22 -3.24
C ASP A 320 -7.33 3.25 -2.41
N HIS A 321 -7.41 3.08 -1.08
CA HIS A 321 -6.24 3.05 -0.21
C HIS A 321 -5.44 1.75 -0.30
N PHE A 322 -6.06 0.63 -0.69
CA PHE A 322 -5.41 -0.69 -0.71
C PHE A 322 -4.69 -1.02 -2.03
N GLU A 323 -4.84 -0.19 -3.06
CA GLU A 323 -4.31 -0.45 -4.40
C GLU A 323 -3.31 0.62 -4.87
N ALA A 324 -2.89 0.55 -6.14
CA ALA A 324 -1.95 1.50 -6.72
C ALA A 324 -2.46 2.96 -6.73
N ALA A 325 -3.76 3.18 -6.55
CA ALA A 325 -4.36 4.51 -6.39
C ALA A 325 -4.24 5.12 -4.99
N SER A 326 -3.57 4.45 -4.04
CA SER A 326 -3.52 4.83 -2.62
C SER A 326 -3.17 6.29 -2.32
N PRO A 327 -2.32 7.01 -3.09
CA PRO A 327 -2.06 8.44 -2.85
C PRO A 327 -3.26 9.36 -3.12
N SER A 328 -4.34 8.81 -3.68
CA SER A 328 -5.63 9.51 -3.79
C SER A 328 -6.28 9.74 -2.45
N GLU A 329 -6.04 8.84 -1.49
CA GLU A 329 -6.55 8.89 -0.14
C GLU A 329 -5.67 9.78 0.75
N ALA A 330 -6.28 10.58 1.63
CA ALA A 330 -5.57 11.57 2.42
C ALA A 330 -4.65 10.96 3.50
N SER A 331 -5.02 9.83 4.09
CA SER A 331 -4.25 9.13 5.12
C SER A 331 -3.03 8.35 4.58
N PHE A 332 -2.91 8.17 3.25
CA PHE A 332 -1.70 7.67 2.60
C PHE A 332 -0.48 8.52 2.97
N TRP A 333 -0.65 9.84 3.01
CA TRP A 333 0.47 10.76 3.21
C TRP A 333 1.08 10.68 4.61
N PRO A 334 0.30 10.68 5.71
CA PRO A 334 0.86 10.60 7.05
C PRO A 334 1.25 9.19 7.54
N MET A 335 0.78 8.10 6.92
CA MET A 335 1.17 6.76 7.38
C MET A 335 2.63 6.39 7.02
N HIS A 336 3.15 6.82 5.87
CA HIS A 336 4.50 6.48 5.43
C HIS A 336 5.61 7.12 6.27
N PRO A 337 5.47 8.39 6.72
CA PRO A 337 6.37 8.99 7.70
C PRO A 337 6.54 8.16 8.99
N THR A 338 5.54 7.36 9.39
CA THR A 338 5.67 6.47 10.56
C THR A 338 6.72 5.38 10.35
N LEU A 339 6.81 4.83 9.14
CA LEU A 339 7.83 3.85 8.77
C LEU A 339 9.21 4.49 8.63
N ASP A 340 9.28 5.68 8.07
CA ASP A 340 10.54 6.44 7.94
C ASP A 340 11.07 6.85 9.31
N ARG A 341 10.19 7.31 10.21
CA ARG A 341 10.53 7.52 11.62
C ARG A 341 11.06 6.24 12.27
N LEU A 342 10.47 5.08 11.97
CA LEU A 342 10.92 3.79 12.52
C LEU A 342 12.29 3.36 11.98
N LEU A 343 12.56 3.60 10.69
CA LEU A 343 13.87 3.38 10.07
C LEU A 343 14.94 4.27 10.72
N GLN A 344 14.67 5.57 10.82
CA GLN A 344 15.59 6.53 11.44
C GLN A 344 15.86 6.17 12.91
N TYR A 345 14.83 5.72 13.64
CA TYR A 345 15.02 5.20 15.00
C TYR A 345 15.92 3.96 15.01
N LYS A 346 15.66 2.98 14.15
CA LYS A 346 16.48 1.76 14.02
C LYS A 346 17.96 2.14 13.81
N ASP A 347 18.24 3.03 12.88
CA ASP A 347 19.59 3.47 12.53
C ASP A 347 20.31 4.22 13.65
N MET A 348 19.59 4.89 14.57
CA MET A 348 20.20 5.55 15.73
C MET A 348 20.36 4.63 16.92
N ALA A 349 19.34 3.82 17.20
CA ALA A 349 19.22 3.05 18.43
C ALA A 349 19.98 1.72 18.35
N ILE A 350 19.75 0.95 17.28
CA ILE A 350 20.32 -0.37 17.06
C ILE A 350 20.61 -0.51 15.56
N PRO A 351 21.70 0.09 15.06
CA PRO A 351 22.04 0.09 13.64
C PRO A 351 22.08 -1.31 13.04
N PHE A 352 21.89 -1.41 11.72
CA PHE A 352 22.01 -2.69 11.03
C PHE A 352 23.42 -3.27 11.18
N LYS A 353 23.49 -4.57 11.46
CA LYS A 353 24.75 -5.34 11.46
C LYS A 353 25.24 -5.59 10.03
N ASN A 354 24.32 -5.61 9.07
CA ASN A 354 24.59 -5.76 7.65
C ASN A 354 23.71 -4.80 6.84
N GLU A 355 24.32 -3.84 6.16
CA GLU A 355 23.65 -2.86 5.29
C GLU A 355 23.73 -3.22 3.81
N ASP A 356 24.31 -4.38 3.48
CA ASP A 356 24.49 -4.82 2.11
C ASP A 356 23.12 -5.00 1.43
N TRP A 357 23.00 -4.38 0.27
CA TRP A 357 21.93 -4.66 -0.68
C TRP A 357 22.24 -5.89 -1.55
N VAL A 358 23.45 -6.45 -1.43
CA VAL A 358 23.98 -7.43 -2.40
C VAL A 358 23.40 -8.82 -2.16
N ILE A 359 22.52 -9.24 -3.07
CA ILE A 359 22.22 -10.65 -3.32
C ILE A 359 22.24 -10.92 -4.83
N SER A 360 22.76 -12.07 -5.23
CA SER A 360 23.25 -12.39 -6.58
C SER A 360 22.18 -12.80 -7.61
N ASP A 361 20.89 -12.66 -7.27
CA ASP A 361 19.76 -13.11 -8.10
C ASP A 361 18.60 -12.12 -8.03
N GLU A 362 17.93 -11.88 -9.15
CA GLU A 362 16.82 -10.93 -9.31
C GLU A 362 15.68 -11.21 -8.32
N SER A 363 15.34 -12.48 -8.09
CA SER A 363 14.20 -12.88 -7.21
C SER A 363 14.37 -12.51 -5.74
N THR A 364 15.52 -11.97 -5.35
CA THR A 364 15.81 -11.54 -3.98
C THR A 364 15.57 -10.05 -3.77
N TYR A 365 15.46 -9.28 -4.86
CA TYR A 365 15.13 -7.86 -4.79
C TYR A 365 13.63 -7.62 -4.84
N CYS A 366 12.89 -8.45 -5.57
CA CYS A 366 11.45 -8.31 -5.70
C CYS A 366 10.74 -9.67 -5.66
N ARG A 367 9.43 -9.64 -5.40
CA ARG A 367 8.62 -10.86 -5.16
C ARG A 367 8.48 -11.73 -6.41
N PHE A 368 8.66 -11.15 -7.58
CA PHE A 368 8.48 -11.82 -8.86
C PHE A 368 9.64 -12.78 -9.17
N PRO A 369 9.37 -13.98 -9.74
CA PRO A 369 10.43 -14.95 -10.03
C PRO A 369 11.52 -14.42 -10.97
N ALA A 370 12.76 -14.88 -10.78
CA ALA A 370 13.90 -14.53 -11.63
C ALA A 370 13.61 -14.84 -13.12
N GLY A 371 14.02 -13.94 -14.02
CA GLY A 371 13.79 -14.09 -15.47
C GLY A 371 12.36 -13.79 -15.94
N THR A 372 11.42 -13.46 -15.03
CA THR A 372 10.07 -12.97 -15.40
C THR A 372 9.96 -11.43 -15.35
N THR A 373 10.85 -10.79 -14.61
CA THR A 373 11.00 -9.34 -14.49
C THR A 373 12.45 -9.00 -14.22
N ASP A 374 12.84 -7.76 -14.54
CA ASP A 374 14.16 -7.23 -14.22
C ASP A 374 14.21 -6.59 -12.82
N CYS A 375 13.18 -6.80 -11.99
CA CYS A 375 13.00 -6.22 -10.65
C CYS A 375 13.33 -4.71 -10.58
N LYS A 376 13.14 -3.96 -11.68
CA LYS A 376 13.44 -2.53 -11.73
C LYS A 376 12.70 -1.77 -10.64
N GLY A 377 13.45 -0.93 -9.94
CA GLY A 377 12.96 -0.13 -8.83
C GLY A 377 13.33 -0.71 -7.47
N HIS A 378 13.86 -1.94 -7.42
CA HIS A 378 14.16 -2.65 -6.17
C HIS A 378 15.64 -2.87 -5.88
N HIS A 379 16.52 -2.75 -6.88
CA HIS A 379 17.96 -2.83 -6.64
C HIS A 379 18.49 -1.56 -5.96
N ALA A 380 19.65 -1.66 -5.31
CA ALA A 380 20.31 -0.52 -4.66
C ALA A 380 20.51 0.68 -5.60
N TYR A 381 20.95 0.40 -6.83
CA TYR A 381 21.28 1.39 -7.85
C TYR A 381 20.13 1.69 -8.80
N ASP A 382 18.97 1.05 -8.62
CA ASP A 382 17.78 1.42 -9.37
C ASP A 382 17.35 2.82 -9.00
N LEU A 383 16.93 3.56 -10.02
CA LEU A 383 16.50 4.93 -9.86
C LEU A 383 15.09 4.99 -9.26
N THR A 384 14.91 5.91 -8.33
CA THR A 384 13.62 6.37 -7.83
C THR A 384 12.69 6.72 -8.99
N PHE A 385 11.43 6.33 -8.87
CA PHE A 385 10.42 6.66 -9.89
C PHE A 385 10.10 8.17 -9.92
N PHE A 386 10.31 8.83 -8.78
CA PHE A 386 10.11 10.25 -8.58
C PHE A 386 11.43 11.00 -8.67
N LYS A 387 11.47 12.09 -9.44
CA LYS A 387 12.49 13.10 -9.22
C LYS A 387 12.23 13.73 -7.87
N THR A 388 13.22 13.65 -7.00
CA THR A 388 13.14 14.13 -5.63
C THR A 388 14.18 15.20 -5.41
N ALA A 389 13.77 16.33 -4.86
CA ALA A 389 14.71 17.36 -4.42
C ALA A 389 15.26 17.04 -3.03
N MET A 390 16.58 16.83 -2.92
CA MET A 390 17.27 16.62 -1.64
C MET A 390 18.40 17.65 -1.49
N LYS A 391 18.70 18.07 -0.26
CA LYS A 391 19.77 19.04 0.02
C LYS A 391 21.13 18.41 -0.22
N ASP A 392 22.04 19.10 -0.91
CA ASP A 392 23.43 18.68 -0.94
C ASP A 392 24.22 19.21 0.28
N MET A 393 25.52 18.91 0.35
CA MET A 393 26.39 19.38 1.44
C MET A 393 26.49 20.92 1.55
N SER A 394 26.10 21.66 0.52
CA SER A 394 26.02 23.13 0.56
C SER A 394 24.67 23.65 1.04
N GLY A 395 23.74 22.75 1.37
CA GLY A 395 22.36 23.06 1.77
C GLY A 395 21.44 23.40 0.60
N GLN A 396 21.90 23.24 -0.65
CA GLN A 396 21.11 23.54 -1.84
C GLN A 396 20.34 22.31 -2.31
N TYR A 397 19.06 22.48 -2.69
CA TYR A 397 18.26 21.38 -3.21
C TYR A 397 18.71 21.00 -4.63
N LYS A 398 18.97 19.71 -4.84
CA LYS A 398 19.19 19.11 -6.17
C LYS A 398 18.06 18.15 -6.49
N SER A 399 17.34 18.45 -7.58
CA SER A 399 16.28 17.59 -8.10
C SER A 399 16.85 16.66 -9.18
N LYS A 400 16.86 15.36 -8.90
CA LYS A 400 17.19 14.30 -9.87
C LYS A 400 16.44 13.01 -9.50
N HIS A 401 16.54 12.01 -10.36
CA HIS A 401 16.31 10.65 -9.92
C HIS A 401 17.53 10.20 -9.12
N TRP A 402 17.28 9.75 -7.90
CA TRP A 402 18.28 9.21 -6.99
C TRP A 402 18.21 7.69 -7.01
N THR A 403 19.31 7.01 -6.69
CA THR A 403 19.25 5.56 -6.46
C THR A 403 18.54 5.25 -5.14
N ASN A 404 18.01 4.04 -4.99
CA ASN A 404 17.41 3.61 -3.72
C ASN A 404 18.39 3.72 -2.54
N GLU A 405 19.65 3.36 -2.77
CA GLU A 405 20.74 3.48 -1.78
C GLU A 405 21.03 4.95 -1.43
N GLU A 406 21.09 5.85 -2.43
CA GLU A 406 21.27 7.28 -2.19
C GLU A 406 20.13 7.84 -1.31
N VAL A 407 18.88 7.44 -1.53
CA VAL A 407 17.74 7.89 -0.72
C VAL A 407 17.80 7.34 0.70
N ARG A 408 18.11 6.05 0.89
CA ARG A 408 18.29 5.48 2.23
C ARG A 408 19.39 6.23 2.97
N ASN A 409 20.54 6.46 2.34
CA ASN A 409 21.65 7.17 2.97
C ASN A 409 21.35 8.65 3.24
N ALA A 410 20.47 9.26 2.45
CA ALA A 410 19.96 10.61 2.68
C ALA A 410 19.01 10.72 3.89
N ALA A 411 18.37 9.62 4.29
CA ALA A 411 17.47 9.55 5.43
C ALA A 411 18.18 9.26 6.76
N LEU A 412 19.48 8.96 6.75
CA LEU A 412 20.28 8.63 7.94
C LEU A 412 20.52 9.85 8.84
N PRO A 413 19.94 9.93 10.04
CA PRO A 413 20.09 11.12 10.91
C PRO A 413 21.46 11.19 11.60
N VAL A 414 22.23 10.09 11.62
CA VAL A 414 23.51 9.97 12.35
C VAL A 414 24.74 10.40 11.55
N THR A 415 24.56 10.77 10.29
CA THR A 415 25.67 11.11 9.39
C THR A 415 25.62 12.58 8.98
N SER A 416 26.73 13.11 8.50
CA SER A 416 26.75 14.39 7.77
C SER A 416 26.05 14.32 6.40
N THR A 417 25.38 13.19 6.09
CA THR A 417 24.74 12.91 4.81
C THR A 417 23.21 12.99 4.89
N TYR A 418 22.62 13.52 5.97
CA TYR A 418 21.19 13.77 6.01
C TYR A 418 20.79 14.86 5.01
N MET A 419 19.88 14.53 4.08
CA MET A 419 19.53 15.40 2.94
C MET A 419 18.03 15.67 2.79
N LEU A 420 17.18 15.08 3.65
CA LEU A 420 15.72 15.25 3.59
C LEU A 420 15.28 16.66 4.05
N PRO A 421 14.11 17.14 3.59
CA PRO A 421 13.60 18.48 3.91
C PRO A 421 12.98 18.59 5.32
N TYR A 422 12.70 17.47 5.98
CA TYR A 422 12.11 17.38 7.32
C TYR A 422 13.07 16.72 8.30
N VAL A 423 12.73 16.78 9.58
CA VAL A 423 13.29 15.93 10.66
C VAL A 423 12.16 15.58 11.63
N TYR A 424 12.20 14.41 12.26
CA TYR A 424 11.21 14.03 13.27
C TYR A 424 11.54 14.69 14.62
N ASN A 425 10.52 15.21 15.31
CA ASN A 425 10.73 15.93 16.58
C ASN A 425 11.18 15.02 17.73
N SER A 426 10.85 13.73 17.66
CA SER A 426 11.05 12.75 18.70
C SER A 426 10.93 11.35 18.11
N PHE A 427 11.58 10.39 18.79
CA PHE A 427 11.45 8.97 18.53
C PHE A 427 10.87 8.22 19.74
N GLU A 428 10.12 8.94 20.58
CA GLU A 428 9.45 8.40 21.75
C GLU A 428 8.17 7.64 21.36
N TRP A 429 7.95 6.51 22.02
CA TRP A 429 6.74 5.68 21.90
C TRP A 429 6.14 5.49 23.31
N ASN A 430 5.77 6.60 23.95
CA ASN A 430 5.40 6.61 25.38
C ASN A 430 4.18 5.72 25.68
N HIS A 431 3.18 5.68 24.79
CA HIS A 431 2.04 4.76 24.89
C HIS A 431 2.45 3.28 24.81
N CYS A 432 3.50 2.94 24.05
CA CYS A 432 4.04 1.58 24.03
C CYS A 432 4.68 1.21 25.38
N LYS A 433 5.35 2.18 26.03
CA LYS A 433 5.92 1.98 27.36
C LYS A 433 4.84 1.71 28.42
N GLU A 434 3.69 2.39 28.31
CA GLU A 434 2.54 2.16 29.21
C GLU A 434 1.99 0.74 29.14
N VAL A 435 2.12 0.07 27.98
CA VAL A 435 1.77 -1.34 27.79
C VAL A 435 2.97 -2.30 27.95
N GLY A 436 4.06 -1.82 28.53
CA GLY A 436 5.23 -2.64 28.89
C GLY A 436 6.26 -2.85 27.78
N ILE A 437 6.18 -2.11 26.68
CA ILE A 437 7.12 -2.17 25.55
C ILE A 437 7.96 -0.89 25.51
N ASP A 438 9.14 -0.92 26.13
CA ASP A 438 10.05 0.23 26.16
C ASP A 438 11.11 0.14 25.05
N PHE A 439 10.94 0.95 24.01
CA PHE A 439 11.87 1.06 22.88
C PHE A 439 13.29 1.46 23.31
N MET A 440 13.42 2.25 24.38
CA MET A 440 14.71 2.82 24.83
C MET A 440 15.48 1.88 25.77
N SER A 441 14.85 0.81 26.26
CA SER A 441 15.45 -0.12 27.23
C SER A 441 16.75 -0.76 26.73
N LEU A 442 16.93 -0.89 25.41
CA LEU A 442 18.09 -1.53 24.78
C LEU A 442 19.18 -0.54 24.32
N VAL A 443 18.89 0.77 24.32
CA VAL A 443 19.86 1.83 23.96
C VAL A 443 20.78 2.19 25.14
N SER A 444 20.46 1.69 26.34
CA SER A 444 21.14 2.01 27.60
C SER A 444 22.15 0.96 28.06
N ALA A 445 22.41 -0.06 27.25
CA ALA A 445 23.39 -1.14 27.51
C ALA A 445 24.51 -1.06 26.48
#